data_AF-A0A4V2QC75-F1
#
_entry.id   AF-A0A4V2QC75-F1
#
_cell.length_a   1.000
_cell.length_b   1.000
_cell.length_c   1.000
_cell.angle_alpha   90.00
_cell.angle_beta   90.00
_cell.angle_gamma   90.00
#
_symmetry.space_group_name_H-M   'P 1'
#
loop_
_entity.id
_entity.type
_entity.pdbx_description
1 polymer ?
#
loop_
_entity_poly.entity_id
_entity_poly.type
_entity_poly.pdbx_seq_one_letter_code
_entity_poly.pdbx_strand_id
1 'polypeptide(L)'
;MKRKEQIKTGLFCVGVLLLVLACMALPSVFCAMQQGRLLQTSHSRPAEENALSRQGQENALAKLLYDRQFLAGTTPEWDSTGWQMLEQTEEEQANSIGAALEHLRQEGLLNETQTSAAYGLLETEQPDARKTALRDAAGFVRYEWSTQTESLLMELGPGEEVVRLRWNGGSGQLRAAELLETYKRFLNVTEFTDWQDLSSEDGHLAAAYSPAAQLYVYASDRGGTELGAEHKTPEQVAAAMSGEKERTA
;
A
#
# COMPACT_ATOMS: atom_id res chain seq x y z
N MET A 1 16.41 -6.65 74.09
CA MET A 1 15.57 -6.45 72.88
C MET A 1 15.06 -7.78 72.40
N LYS A 2 13.74 -7.91 72.18
CA LYS A 2 13.08 -9.19 71.93
C LYS A 2 13.21 -9.56 70.45
N ARG A 3 13.56 -10.80 70.15
CA ARG A 3 13.76 -11.41 68.81
C ARG A 3 12.69 -11.03 67.75
N LYS A 4 11.46 -10.68 68.19
CA LYS A 4 10.36 -10.20 67.36
C LYS A 4 10.56 -8.78 66.78
N GLU A 5 11.30 -7.90 67.45
CA GLU A 5 11.59 -6.54 66.99
C GLU A 5 12.65 -6.55 65.88
N GLN A 6 13.71 -7.35 66.02
CA GLN A 6 14.76 -7.49 65.00
C GLN A 6 14.21 -8.05 63.67
N ILE A 7 13.25 -8.97 63.70
CA ILE A 7 12.61 -9.52 62.50
C ILE A 7 11.75 -8.43 61.80
N LYS A 8 11.03 -7.60 62.57
CA LYS A 8 10.24 -6.50 62.02
C LYS A 8 11.12 -5.42 61.37
N THR A 9 12.24 -5.06 62.02
CA THR A 9 13.19 -4.08 61.46
C THR A 9 13.90 -4.63 60.23
N GLY A 10 14.26 -5.93 60.21
CA GLY A 10 14.84 -6.59 59.05
C GLY A 10 13.89 -6.61 57.84
N LEU A 11 12.61 -6.97 58.05
CA LEU A 11 11.59 -6.92 57.00
C LEU A 11 11.35 -5.50 56.49
N PHE A 12 11.36 -4.50 57.38
CA PHE A 12 11.20 -3.10 56.99
C PHE A 12 12.38 -2.61 56.14
N CYS A 13 13.62 -2.93 56.52
CA CYS A 13 14.81 -2.58 55.74
C CYS A 13 14.83 -3.26 54.37
N VAL A 14 14.46 -4.55 54.29
CA VAL A 14 14.33 -5.25 53.00
C VAL A 14 13.24 -4.62 52.14
N GLY A 15 12.10 -4.24 52.74
CA GLY A 15 11.02 -3.55 52.04
C GLY A 15 11.44 -2.19 51.48
N VAL A 16 12.16 -1.39 52.26
CA VAL A 16 12.70 -0.09 51.81
C VAL A 16 13.73 -0.28 50.71
N LEU A 17 14.61 -1.29 50.82
CA LEU A 17 15.65 -1.55 49.82
C LEU A 17 15.05 -2.02 48.49
N LEU A 18 14.00 -2.85 48.54
CA LEU A 18 13.22 -3.24 47.36
C LEU A 18 12.48 -2.05 46.74
N LEU A 19 11.93 -1.15 47.57
CA LEU A 19 11.28 0.08 47.08
C LEU A 19 12.28 0.99 46.37
N VAL A 20 13.47 1.19 46.92
CA VAL A 20 14.54 1.99 46.29
C VAL A 20 14.98 1.36 44.97
N LEU A 21 15.19 0.04 44.94
CA LEU A 21 15.53 -0.67 43.70
C LEU A 21 14.42 -0.56 42.65
N ALA A 22 13.16 -0.65 43.05
CA ALA A 22 12.02 -0.44 42.14
C ALA A 22 11.97 1.00 41.61
N CYS A 23 12.18 2.01 42.47
CA CYS A 23 12.23 3.41 42.07
C CYS A 23 13.41 3.73 41.13
N MET A 24 14.54 3.05 41.27
CA MET A 24 15.71 3.22 40.40
C MET A 24 15.57 2.47 39.07
N ALA A 25 14.84 1.36 39.04
CA ALA A 25 14.60 0.58 37.82
C ALA A 25 13.44 1.11 36.96
N LEU A 26 12.46 1.79 37.58
CA LEU A 26 11.27 2.34 36.90
C LEU A 26 11.60 3.27 35.71
N PRO A 27 12.55 4.22 35.81
CA PRO A 27 12.93 5.06 34.67
C PRO A 27 13.49 4.25 33.49
N SER A 28 14.34 3.26 33.77
CA SER A 28 14.95 2.41 32.73
C SER A 28 13.92 1.51 32.04
N VAL A 29 12.97 0.96 32.81
CA VAL A 29 11.86 0.17 32.26
C VAL A 29 10.93 1.05 31.43
N PHE A 30 10.64 2.28 31.89
CA PHE A 30 9.84 3.22 31.12
C PHE A 30 10.53 3.62 29.82
N CYS A 31 11.84 3.91 29.84
CA CYS A 31 12.62 4.20 28.63
C CYS A 31 12.66 3.00 27.69
N ALA A 32 12.89 1.78 28.18
CA ALA A 32 12.87 0.57 27.35
C ALA A 32 11.49 0.31 26.74
N MET A 33 10.40 0.59 27.48
CA MET A 33 9.03 0.46 26.97
C MET A 33 8.71 1.53 25.93
N GLN A 34 9.15 2.78 26.14
CA GLN A 34 8.99 3.86 25.15
C GLN A 34 9.85 3.60 23.91
N GLN A 35 11.07 3.12 24.08
CA GLN A 35 11.95 2.75 22.97
C GLN A 35 11.42 1.52 22.22
N GLY A 36 10.84 0.54 22.92
CA GLY A 36 10.11 -0.56 22.31
C GLY A 36 8.90 -0.07 21.51
N ARG A 37 8.15 0.91 22.03
CA ARG A 37 7.06 1.55 21.30
C ARG A 37 7.58 2.30 20.07
N LEU A 38 8.63 3.10 20.20
CA LEU A 38 9.26 3.85 19.09
C LEU A 38 9.80 2.92 17.99
N LEU A 39 10.33 1.76 18.36
CA LEU A 39 10.83 0.76 17.41
C LEU A 39 9.70 -0.09 16.80
N GLN A 40 8.55 -0.21 17.47
CA GLN A 40 7.36 -0.89 16.95
C GLN A 40 6.45 0.03 16.14
N THR A 41 6.56 1.34 16.31
CA THR A 41 5.88 2.33 15.48
C THR A 41 6.73 2.57 14.24
N SER A 42 6.29 2.07 13.08
CA SER A 42 6.80 2.53 11.79
C SER A 42 6.56 4.03 11.70
N HIS A 43 7.62 4.81 11.94
CA HIS A 43 7.57 6.25 11.74
C HIS A 43 7.67 6.52 10.25
N SER A 44 6.59 7.05 9.68
CA SER A 44 6.56 7.57 8.32
C SER A 44 7.67 8.61 8.17
N ARG A 45 8.70 8.28 7.41
CA ARG A 45 9.76 9.24 7.09
C ARG A 45 9.15 10.28 6.16
N PRO A 46 9.11 11.57 6.53
CA PRO A 46 8.61 12.59 5.62
C PRO A 46 9.47 12.59 4.36
N ALA A 47 8.83 12.87 3.23
CA ALA A 47 9.49 13.16 1.97
C ALA A 47 10.58 14.24 2.18
N GLU A 48 11.86 13.86 2.12
CA GLU A 48 12.97 14.81 2.08
C GLU A 48 13.13 15.34 0.66
N GLU A 49 13.19 16.66 0.47
CA GLU A 49 13.29 17.34 -0.84
C GLU A 49 14.42 16.82 -1.76
N ASN A 50 15.41 16.11 -1.20
CA ASN A 50 16.53 15.50 -1.92
C ASN A 50 16.54 13.95 -1.94
N ALA A 51 15.54 13.28 -1.40
CA ALA A 51 15.47 11.82 -1.40
C ALA A 51 15.03 11.27 -2.77
N LEU A 52 14.14 11.98 -3.47
CA LEU A 52 13.78 11.67 -4.84
C LEU A 52 14.83 12.25 -5.79
N SER A 53 15.33 11.45 -6.75
CA SER A 53 16.28 11.97 -7.73
C SER A 53 15.64 13.02 -8.63
N ARG A 54 16.46 13.81 -9.35
CA ARG A 54 15.95 14.75 -10.37
C ARG A 54 15.00 14.08 -11.35
N GLN A 55 15.31 12.86 -11.79
CA GLN A 55 14.48 12.12 -12.73
C GLN A 55 13.10 11.77 -12.14
N GLY A 56 13.06 11.37 -10.87
CA GLY A 56 11.80 11.13 -10.17
C GLY A 56 11.00 12.41 -9.92
N GLN A 57 11.67 13.54 -9.68
CA GLN A 57 11.03 14.84 -9.49
C GLN A 57 10.41 15.39 -10.80
N GLU A 58 11.05 15.14 -11.94
CA GLU A 58 10.60 15.59 -13.26
C GLU A 58 9.43 14.75 -13.80
N ASN A 59 9.32 13.48 -13.40
CA ASN A 59 8.19 12.63 -13.77
C ASN A 59 6.96 12.88 -12.87
N ALA A 60 5.85 13.27 -13.48
CA ALA A 60 4.64 13.68 -12.76
C ALA A 60 4.08 12.58 -11.83
N LEU A 61 4.01 11.33 -12.29
CA LEU A 61 3.46 10.24 -11.50
C LEU A 61 4.38 9.85 -10.34
N ALA A 62 5.70 9.73 -10.60
CA ALA A 62 6.65 9.40 -9.55
C ALA A 62 6.64 10.44 -8.43
N LYS A 63 6.65 11.73 -8.79
CA LYS A 63 6.52 12.84 -7.84
C LYS A 63 5.19 12.80 -7.09
N LEU A 64 4.08 12.52 -7.77
CA LEU A 64 2.77 12.46 -7.15
C LEU A 64 2.66 11.34 -6.11
N LEU A 65 3.11 10.12 -6.45
CA LEU A 65 3.11 8.99 -5.53
C LEU A 65 4.06 9.21 -4.34
N TYR A 66 5.17 9.89 -4.58
CA TYR A 66 6.10 10.33 -3.54
C TYR A 66 5.46 11.35 -2.58
N ASP A 67 4.87 12.42 -3.11
CA ASP A 67 4.21 13.48 -2.33
C ASP A 67 2.99 12.91 -1.56
N ARG A 68 2.29 11.92 -2.12
CA ARG A 68 1.20 11.22 -1.45
C ARG A 68 1.64 10.57 -0.14
N GLN A 69 2.81 9.93 -0.09
CA GLN A 69 3.31 9.33 1.15
C GLN A 69 3.50 10.37 2.26
N PHE A 70 3.87 11.61 1.90
CA PHE A 70 4.00 12.72 2.83
C PHE A 70 2.63 13.19 3.37
N LEU A 71 1.63 13.27 2.50
CA LEU A 71 0.28 13.74 2.86
C LEU A 71 -0.54 12.68 3.61
N ALA A 72 -0.36 11.40 3.27
CA ALA A 72 -1.08 10.30 3.90
C ALA A 72 -0.55 9.99 5.31
N GLY A 73 0.71 10.34 5.62
CA GLY A 73 1.30 10.13 6.95
C GLY A 73 1.48 8.66 7.34
N THR A 74 1.12 7.72 6.45
CA THR A 74 1.35 6.28 6.53
C THR A 74 1.83 5.78 5.16
N THR A 75 2.69 4.77 5.14
CA THR A 75 2.88 3.97 3.93
C THR A 75 1.52 3.34 3.60
N PRO A 76 0.98 3.50 2.38
CA PRO A 76 -0.30 2.89 2.02
C PRO A 76 -0.15 1.36 1.90
N GLU A 77 -0.08 0.69 3.06
CA GLU A 77 -0.20 -0.77 3.16
C GLU A 77 -1.68 -1.09 3.34
N TRP A 78 -2.41 -1.29 2.24
CA TRP A 78 -3.69 -2.01 2.15
C TRP A 78 -4.84 -1.64 3.11
N ASP A 79 -4.63 -0.76 4.07
CA ASP A 79 -5.59 -0.33 5.05
C ASP A 79 -6.28 0.94 4.56
N SER A 80 -7.50 1.14 5.02
CA SER A 80 -8.28 2.34 4.74
C SER A 80 -7.92 3.48 5.70
N THR A 81 -6.76 3.40 6.36
CA THR A 81 -6.30 4.45 7.27
C THR A 81 -6.03 5.73 6.49
N GLY A 82 -6.68 6.83 6.89
CA GLY A 82 -6.58 8.12 6.20
C GLY A 82 -7.53 8.31 5.02
N TRP A 83 -8.34 7.30 4.69
CA TRP A 83 -9.38 7.41 3.68
C TRP A 83 -10.70 7.90 4.28
N GLN A 84 -11.41 8.74 3.53
CA GLN A 84 -12.71 9.29 3.91
C GLN A 84 -13.76 8.88 2.87
N MET A 85 -14.99 8.66 3.29
CA MET A 85 -16.09 8.40 2.35
C MET A 85 -16.22 9.56 1.37
N LEU A 86 -16.26 9.23 0.09
CA LEU A 86 -16.44 10.21 -0.96
C LEU A 86 -17.94 10.46 -1.18
N GLU A 87 -18.38 11.70 -0.96
CA GLU A 87 -19.75 12.12 -1.26
C GLU A 87 -19.94 12.23 -2.78
N GLN A 88 -20.32 11.11 -3.40
CA GLN A 88 -20.71 10.99 -4.80
C GLN A 88 -21.93 10.06 -4.90
N THR A 89 -22.80 10.30 -5.87
CA THR A 89 -23.88 9.36 -6.21
C THR A 89 -23.32 8.08 -6.82
N GLU A 90 -24.04 6.96 -6.72
CA GLU A 90 -23.63 5.70 -7.38
C GLU A 90 -23.48 5.88 -8.90
N GLU A 91 -24.30 6.72 -9.53
CA GLU A 91 -24.21 7.03 -10.95
C GLU A 91 -22.90 7.76 -11.30
N GLU A 92 -22.49 8.76 -10.53
CA GLU A 92 -21.21 9.46 -10.71
C GLU A 92 -20.01 8.54 -10.50
N GLN A 93 -20.11 7.62 -9.53
CA GLN A 93 -19.08 6.61 -9.28
C GLN A 93 -18.98 5.64 -10.46
N ALA A 94 -20.11 5.09 -10.92
CA ALA A 94 -20.16 4.18 -12.06
C ALA A 94 -19.64 4.84 -13.35
N ASN A 95 -19.95 6.11 -13.57
CA ASN A 95 -19.45 6.88 -14.71
C ASN A 95 -17.92 7.07 -14.65
N SER A 96 -17.38 7.42 -13.48
CA SER A 96 -15.93 7.57 -13.27
C SER A 96 -15.19 6.24 -13.51
N ILE A 97 -15.69 5.16 -12.91
CA ILE A 97 -15.13 3.82 -13.08
C ILE A 97 -15.25 3.38 -14.55
N GLY A 98 -16.40 3.60 -15.17
CA GLY A 98 -16.66 3.21 -16.55
C GLY A 98 -15.78 3.92 -17.57
N ALA A 99 -15.49 5.20 -17.36
CA ALA A 99 -14.54 5.96 -18.17
C ALA A 99 -13.10 5.43 -18.03
N ALA A 100 -12.68 5.11 -16.81
CA ALA A 100 -11.36 4.52 -16.55
C ALA A 100 -11.22 3.11 -17.16
N LEU A 101 -12.25 2.26 -17.04
CA LEU A 101 -12.28 0.94 -17.68
C LEU A 101 -12.17 1.04 -19.21
N GLU A 102 -12.85 2.01 -19.82
CA GLU A 102 -12.78 2.25 -21.26
C GLU A 102 -11.38 2.72 -21.68
N HIS A 103 -10.76 3.61 -20.91
CA HIS A 103 -9.39 4.06 -21.19
C HIS A 103 -8.38 2.91 -21.12
N LEU A 104 -8.47 2.06 -20.09
CA LEU A 104 -7.65 0.85 -19.97
C LEU A 104 -7.86 -0.12 -21.14
N ARG A 105 -9.10 -0.25 -21.63
CA ARG A 105 -9.44 -1.08 -22.79
C ARG A 105 -8.81 -0.55 -24.08
N GLN A 106 -8.91 0.77 -24.32
CA GLN A 106 -8.33 1.43 -25.49
C GLN A 106 -6.80 1.26 -25.55
N GLU A 107 -6.16 1.27 -24.38
CA GLU A 107 -4.71 1.08 -24.22
C GLU A 107 -4.28 -0.39 -24.18
N GLY A 108 -5.24 -1.33 -24.32
CA GLY A 108 -4.99 -2.77 -24.40
C GLY A 108 -4.65 -3.43 -23.06
N LEU A 109 -4.85 -2.73 -21.93
CA LEU A 109 -4.64 -3.27 -20.59
C LEU A 109 -5.79 -4.19 -20.14
N LEU A 110 -6.98 -3.98 -20.69
CA LEU A 110 -8.14 -4.84 -20.53
C LEU A 110 -8.67 -5.26 -21.90
N ASN A 111 -9.19 -6.49 -21.98
CA ASN A 111 -9.90 -6.94 -23.17
C ASN A 111 -11.42 -6.67 -23.09
N GLU A 112 -12.11 -6.77 -24.22
CA GLU A 112 -13.55 -6.52 -24.32
C GLU A 112 -14.39 -7.37 -23.35
N THR A 113 -13.99 -8.62 -23.12
CA THR A 113 -14.68 -9.53 -22.20
C THR A 113 -14.54 -9.06 -20.75
N GLN A 114 -13.35 -8.62 -20.34
CA GLN A 114 -13.10 -8.09 -19.00
C GLN A 114 -13.85 -6.77 -18.79
N THR A 115 -13.79 -5.86 -19.75
CA THR A 115 -14.50 -4.57 -19.65
C THR A 115 -16.02 -4.78 -19.61
N SER A 116 -16.56 -5.68 -20.44
CA SER A 116 -18.00 -6.01 -20.42
C SER A 116 -18.43 -6.62 -19.09
N ALA A 117 -17.63 -7.53 -18.52
CA ALA A 117 -17.92 -8.12 -17.21
C ALA A 117 -17.85 -7.06 -16.09
N ALA A 118 -16.89 -6.15 -16.15
CA ALA A 118 -16.80 -5.04 -15.19
C ALA A 118 -18.02 -4.10 -15.30
N TYR A 119 -18.52 -3.79 -16.50
CA TYR A 119 -19.78 -3.04 -16.67
C TYR A 119 -20.98 -3.78 -16.06
N GLY A 120 -21.06 -5.09 -16.26
CA GLY A 120 -22.09 -5.91 -15.61
C GLY A 120 -22.04 -5.84 -14.07
N LEU A 121 -20.84 -5.74 -13.48
CA LEU A 121 -20.69 -5.51 -12.05
C LEU A 121 -21.15 -4.11 -11.63
N LEU A 122 -20.91 -3.06 -12.42
CA LEU A 122 -21.36 -1.70 -12.11
C LEU A 122 -22.88 -1.57 -12.14
N GLU A 123 -23.54 -2.29 -13.05
CA GLU A 123 -25.00 -2.32 -13.23
C GLU A 123 -25.72 -3.25 -12.23
N THR A 124 -24.99 -3.99 -11.39
CA THR A 124 -25.61 -4.95 -10.47
C THR A 124 -26.44 -4.25 -9.39
N GLU A 125 -27.67 -4.75 -9.23
CA GLU A 125 -28.58 -4.39 -8.13
C GLU A 125 -28.69 -5.51 -7.08
N GLN A 126 -27.77 -6.48 -7.10
CA GLN A 126 -27.79 -7.58 -6.13
C GLN A 126 -27.70 -7.04 -4.69
N PRO A 127 -28.53 -7.55 -3.76
CA PRO A 127 -28.62 -7.01 -2.40
C PRO A 127 -27.36 -7.22 -1.56
N ASP A 128 -26.47 -8.12 -1.98
CA ASP A 128 -25.16 -8.39 -1.37
C ASP A 128 -24.01 -7.63 -2.04
N ALA A 129 -24.31 -6.81 -3.06
CA ALA A 129 -23.31 -5.96 -3.68
C ALA A 129 -22.78 -4.93 -2.67
N ARG A 130 -21.46 -4.83 -2.58
CA ARG A 130 -20.77 -3.78 -1.81
C ARG A 130 -20.21 -2.77 -2.79
N LYS A 131 -20.54 -1.49 -2.56
CA LYS A 131 -20.10 -0.36 -3.36
C LYS A 131 -19.56 0.70 -2.40
N THR A 132 -18.29 1.05 -2.53
CA THR A 132 -17.65 2.04 -1.66
C THR A 132 -16.78 2.96 -2.50
N ALA A 133 -16.93 4.26 -2.28
CA ALA A 133 -16.05 5.28 -2.83
C ALA A 133 -15.34 5.99 -1.68
N LEU A 134 -14.02 6.08 -1.75
CA LEU A 134 -13.18 6.66 -0.74
C LEU A 134 -12.24 7.70 -1.37
N ARG A 135 -11.85 8.71 -0.60
CA ARG A 135 -10.83 9.70 -0.98
C ARG A 135 -9.80 9.85 0.12
N ASP A 136 -8.52 9.93 -0.24
CA ASP A 136 -7.44 10.22 0.70
C ASP A 136 -7.07 11.72 0.73
N ALA A 137 -6.19 12.09 1.66
CA ALA A 137 -5.74 13.48 1.83
C ALA A 137 -4.93 14.03 0.64
N ALA A 138 -4.38 13.17 -0.22
CA ALA A 138 -3.66 13.55 -1.44
C ALA A 138 -4.59 13.68 -2.65
N GLY A 139 -5.89 13.43 -2.49
CA GLY A 139 -6.89 13.56 -3.54
C GLY A 139 -7.05 12.31 -4.41
N PHE A 140 -6.42 11.19 -4.04
CA PHE A 140 -6.66 9.91 -4.71
C PHE A 140 -8.07 9.43 -4.38
N VAL A 141 -8.72 8.80 -5.35
CA VAL A 141 -10.05 8.22 -5.19
C VAL A 141 -9.95 6.71 -5.37
N ARG A 142 -10.51 5.97 -4.42
CA ARG A 142 -10.62 4.51 -4.49
C ARG A 142 -12.07 4.10 -4.61
N TYR A 143 -12.33 3.26 -5.59
CA TYR A 143 -13.61 2.62 -5.83
C TYR A 143 -13.50 1.12 -5.54
N GLU A 144 -14.41 0.60 -4.73
CA GLU A 144 -14.50 -0.84 -4.40
C GLU A 144 -15.91 -1.35 -4.68
N TRP A 145 -16.03 -2.19 -5.71
CA TRP A 145 -17.27 -2.86 -6.13
C TRP A 145 -17.08 -4.37 -5.98
N SER A 146 -17.99 -5.05 -5.30
CA SER A 146 -17.89 -6.51 -5.18
C SER A 146 -19.24 -7.17 -4.98
N THR A 147 -19.38 -8.37 -5.54
CA THR A 147 -20.43 -9.36 -5.23
C THR A 147 -19.79 -10.57 -4.53
N GLN A 148 -20.53 -11.68 -4.39
CA GLN A 148 -19.98 -12.94 -3.89
C GLN A 148 -18.85 -13.52 -4.77
N THR A 149 -18.87 -13.26 -6.07
CA THR A 149 -17.96 -13.91 -7.03
C THR A 149 -16.98 -12.94 -7.68
N GLU A 150 -17.36 -11.67 -7.81
CA GLU A 150 -16.61 -10.66 -8.55
C GLU A 150 -16.21 -9.51 -7.63
N SER A 151 -15.04 -8.93 -7.88
CA SER A 151 -14.50 -7.79 -7.15
C SER A 151 -13.64 -6.93 -8.06
N LEU A 152 -13.92 -5.63 -8.01
CA LEU A 152 -13.22 -4.55 -8.65
C LEU A 152 -12.73 -3.58 -7.57
N LEU A 153 -11.42 -3.37 -7.51
CA LEU A 153 -10.81 -2.25 -6.81
C LEU A 153 -10.12 -1.39 -7.86
N MET A 154 -10.46 -0.12 -7.91
CA MET A 154 -9.81 0.84 -8.78
C MET A 154 -9.37 2.04 -7.96
N GLU A 155 -8.15 2.49 -8.19
CA GLU A 155 -7.62 3.69 -7.58
C GLU A 155 -7.18 4.66 -8.66
N LEU A 156 -7.75 5.86 -8.60
CA LEU A 156 -7.46 6.97 -9.49
C LEU A 156 -6.64 8.01 -8.72
N GLY A 157 -5.60 8.53 -9.37
CA GLY A 157 -4.94 9.73 -8.89
C GLY A 157 -5.78 11.00 -9.15
N PRO A 158 -5.38 12.14 -8.58
CA PRO A 158 -6.09 13.42 -8.75
C PRO A 158 -6.19 13.91 -10.21
N GLY A 159 -5.37 13.41 -11.13
CA GLY A 159 -5.50 13.65 -12.57
C GLY A 159 -6.29 12.56 -13.32
N GLU A 160 -7.00 11.70 -12.58
CA GLU A 160 -7.77 10.55 -13.08
C GLU A 160 -6.92 9.40 -13.66
N GLU A 161 -5.59 9.42 -13.46
CA GLU A 161 -4.72 8.33 -13.84
C GLU A 161 -5.01 7.05 -13.04
N VAL A 162 -5.14 5.91 -13.72
CA VAL A 162 -5.40 4.62 -13.06
C VAL A 162 -4.10 4.08 -12.44
N VAL A 163 -3.84 4.47 -11.19
CA VAL A 163 -2.64 4.04 -10.44
C VAL A 163 -2.77 2.64 -9.86
N ARG A 164 -3.99 2.11 -9.75
CA ARG A 164 -4.23 0.73 -9.33
C ARG A 164 -5.51 0.19 -9.92
N LEU A 165 -5.45 -1.07 -10.30
CA LEU A 165 -6.60 -1.89 -10.65
C LEU A 165 -6.41 -3.28 -10.05
N ARG A 166 -7.43 -3.80 -9.38
CA ARG A 166 -7.60 -5.24 -9.17
C ARG A 166 -8.95 -5.63 -9.68
N TRP A 167 -8.97 -6.57 -10.61
CA TRP A 167 -10.18 -7.07 -11.22
C TRP A 167 -10.10 -8.59 -11.35
N ASN A 168 -11.01 -9.32 -10.71
CA ASN A 168 -11.01 -10.79 -10.73
C ASN A 168 -12.00 -11.40 -11.75
N GLY A 169 -12.77 -10.59 -12.46
CA GLY A 169 -13.77 -11.07 -13.41
C GLY A 169 -13.20 -11.30 -14.82
N GLY A 170 -13.34 -12.52 -15.32
CA GLY A 170 -12.87 -12.88 -16.66
C GLY A 170 -11.35 -13.09 -16.77
N SER A 171 -10.93 -13.71 -17.87
CA SER A 171 -9.52 -14.01 -18.15
C SER A 171 -8.85 -12.85 -18.90
N GLY A 172 -7.67 -12.44 -18.43
CA GLY A 172 -6.80 -11.51 -19.13
C GLY A 172 -6.30 -12.06 -20.47
N GLN A 173 -5.97 -11.17 -21.40
CA GLN A 173 -5.41 -11.54 -22.71
C GLN A 173 -3.88 -11.47 -22.74
N LEU A 174 -3.30 -10.56 -21.97
CA LEU A 174 -1.86 -10.37 -21.88
C LEU A 174 -1.28 -11.21 -20.76
N ARG A 175 -0.07 -11.72 -20.97
CA ARG A 175 0.74 -12.27 -19.89
C ARG A 175 1.27 -11.14 -19.02
N ALA A 176 1.56 -11.44 -17.75
CA ALA A 176 2.03 -10.43 -16.78
C ALA A 176 3.15 -9.52 -17.31
N ALA A 177 4.17 -10.05 -18.01
CA ALA A 177 5.28 -9.26 -18.55
C ALA A 177 4.85 -8.27 -19.65
N GLU A 178 3.99 -8.69 -20.58
CA GLU A 178 3.45 -7.82 -21.63
C GLU A 178 2.50 -6.77 -21.05
N LEU A 179 1.74 -7.17 -20.04
CA LEU A 179 0.84 -6.30 -19.29
C LEU A 179 1.61 -5.21 -18.55
N LEU A 180 2.74 -5.54 -17.90
CA LEU A 180 3.60 -4.58 -17.22
C LEU A 180 4.16 -3.51 -18.16
N GLU A 181 4.69 -3.92 -19.32
CA GLU A 181 5.27 -2.97 -20.28
C GLU A 181 4.20 -2.08 -20.92
N THR A 182 3.00 -2.62 -21.14
CA THR A 182 1.85 -1.82 -21.57
C THR A 182 1.45 -0.82 -20.48
N TYR A 183 1.44 -1.24 -19.22
CA TYR A 183 1.04 -0.40 -18.10
C TYR A 183 2.06 0.71 -17.81
N LYS A 184 3.37 0.44 -17.93
CA LYS A 184 4.42 1.47 -17.85
C LYS A 184 4.27 2.53 -18.94
N ARG A 185 3.83 2.15 -20.15
CA ARG A 185 3.55 3.11 -21.23
C ARG A 185 2.30 3.93 -20.93
N PHE A 186 1.23 3.29 -20.48
CA PHE A 186 -0.01 3.94 -20.04
C PHE A 186 0.25 5.01 -18.98
N LEU A 187 1.08 4.69 -17.99
CA LEU A 187 1.46 5.60 -16.91
C LEU A 187 2.52 6.65 -17.32
N ASN A 188 3.03 6.59 -18.54
CA ASN A 188 4.14 7.43 -19.03
C ASN A 188 5.39 7.41 -18.13
N VAL A 189 5.82 6.20 -17.73
CA VAL A 189 7.01 5.99 -16.86
C VAL A 189 8.12 5.19 -17.56
N THR A 190 8.10 5.10 -18.88
CA THR A 190 9.08 4.30 -19.65
C THR A 190 10.48 4.92 -19.72
N GLU A 191 10.63 6.19 -19.36
CA GLU A 191 11.88 6.95 -19.52
C GLU A 191 12.97 6.64 -18.48
N PHE A 192 12.63 5.93 -17.40
CA PHE A 192 13.61 5.51 -16.40
C PHE A 192 14.57 4.45 -16.98
N THR A 193 15.88 4.66 -16.81
CA THR A 193 16.92 3.78 -17.38
C THR A 193 17.45 2.76 -16.37
N ASP A 194 17.04 2.86 -15.11
CA ASP A 194 17.54 2.10 -13.97
C ASP A 194 16.55 1.05 -13.46
N TRP A 195 15.61 0.63 -14.32
CA TRP A 195 14.63 -0.41 -14.00
C TRP A 195 15.30 -1.72 -13.58
N GLN A 196 14.92 -2.19 -12.39
CA GLN A 196 15.24 -3.51 -11.87
C GLN A 196 14.04 -4.42 -12.06
N ASP A 197 14.26 -5.58 -12.68
CA ASP A 197 13.23 -6.61 -12.82
C ASP A 197 13.06 -7.37 -11.50
N LEU A 198 11.82 -7.41 -11.01
CA LEU A 198 11.39 -8.08 -9.78
C LEU A 198 10.27 -9.08 -10.05
N SER A 199 10.15 -9.55 -11.30
CA SER A 199 9.11 -10.49 -11.71
C SER A 199 9.25 -11.86 -11.03
N SER A 200 8.12 -12.54 -10.81
CA SER A 200 8.09 -13.88 -10.23
C SER A 200 8.58 -14.93 -11.23
N GLU A 201 9.14 -16.03 -10.71
CA GLU A 201 9.61 -17.14 -11.56
C GLU A 201 8.47 -17.88 -12.25
N ASP A 202 7.26 -17.86 -11.69
CA ASP A 202 6.08 -18.51 -12.29
C ASP A 202 5.48 -17.72 -13.46
N GLY A 203 5.99 -16.51 -13.72
CA GLY A 203 5.62 -15.67 -14.87
C GLY A 203 4.24 -15.02 -14.76
N HIS A 204 3.54 -15.19 -13.64
CA HIS A 204 2.21 -14.65 -13.41
C HIS A 204 2.20 -13.27 -12.72
N LEU A 205 3.34 -12.85 -12.17
CA LEU A 205 3.57 -11.51 -11.65
C LEU A 205 4.81 -10.94 -12.35
N ALA A 206 4.64 -9.82 -13.03
CA ALA A 206 5.74 -9.03 -13.53
C ALA A 206 5.84 -7.74 -12.73
N ALA A 207 7.05 -7.39 -12.29
CA ALA A 207 7.27 -6.18 -11.51
C ALA A 207 8.58 -5.51 -11.90
N ALA A 208 8.61 -4.19 -11.84
CA ALA A 208 9.78 -3.39 -12.09
C ALA A 208 9.92 -2.29 -11.04
N TYR A 209 11.16 -2.02 -10.62
CA TYR A 209 11.47 -0.98 -9.66
C TYR A 209 12.55 -0.03 -10.20
N SER A 210 12.31 1.28 -10.14
CA SER A 210 13.32 2.31 -10.42
C SER A 210 13.78 2.93 -9.08
N PRO A 211 15.01 2.67 -8.63
CA PRO A 211 15.57 3.31 -7.44
C PRO A 211 15.64 4.84 -7.55
N ALA A 212 15.97 5.38 -8.72
CA ALA A 212 16.05 6.83 -8.94
C ALA A 212 14.69 7.51 -8.79
N ALA A 213 13.63 6.87 -9.26
CA ALA A 213 12.26 7.36 -9.12
C ALA A 213 11.58 6.89 -7.83
N GLN A 214 12.21 5.99 -7.07
CA GLN A 214 11.59 5.26 -5.96
C GLN A 214 10.18 4.74 -6.34
N LEU A 215 10.07 4.22 -7.56
CA LEU A 215 8.81 3.84 -8.19
C LEU A 215 8.79 2.35 -8.44
N TYR A 216 7.80 1.68 -7.87
CA TYR A 216 7.50 0.27 -8.06
C TYR A 216 6.25 0.14 -8.92
N VAL A 217 6.35 -0.60 -10.03
CA VAL A 217 5.23 -0.87 -10.94
C VAL A 217 5.09 -2.37 -11.10
N TYR A 218 3.86 -2.89 -11.04
CA TYR A 218 3.62 -4.31 -11.16
C TYR A 218 2.35 -4.60 -11.96
N ALA A 219 2.32 -5.81 -12.52
CA ALA A 219 1.19 -6.38 -13.23
C ALA A 219 1.10 -7.87 -12.93
N SER A 220 -0.11 -8.38 -12.71
CA SER A 220 -0.38 -9.81 -12.49
C SER A 220 -1.58 -10.25 -13.31
N ASP A 221 -1.48 -11.45 -13.87
CA ASP A 221 -2.56 -12.14 -14.58
C ASP A 221 -3.14 -13.33 -13.78
N ARG A 222 -2.72 -13.49 -12.53
CA ARG A 222 -3.14 -14.60 -11.67
C ARG A 222 -4.52 -14.35 -11.08
N GLY A 223 -5.51 -15.11 -11.53
CA GLY A 223 -6.87 -15.07 -10.95
C GLY A 223 -7.61 -13.77 -11.25
N GLY A 224 -7.19 -13.04 -12.28
CA GLY A 224 -7.70 -11.72 -12.64
C GLY A 224 -6.63 -10.87 -13.31
N THR A 225 -6.95 -9.60 -13.52
CA THR A 225 -5.97 -8.56 -13.88
C THR A 225 -5.70 -7.69 -12.66
N GLU A 226 -4.44 -7.62 -12.25
CA GLU A 226 -3.98 -6.68 -11.25
C GLU A 226 -2.88 -5.79 -11.83
N LEU A 227 -3.01 -4.48 -11.61
CA LEU A 227 -2.07 -3.44 -12.03
C LEU A 227 -1.84 -2.53 -10.83
N GLY A 228 -0.62 -2.07 -10.63
CA GLY A 228 -0.39 -1.03 -9.63
C GLY A 228 0.95 -0.32 -9.77
N ALA A 229 0.93 0.96 -9.42
CA ALA A 229 2.12 1.78 -9.25
C ALA A 229 2.15 2.33 -7.81
N GLU A 230 3.31 2.24 -7.17
CA GLU A 230 3.51 2.63 -5.79
C GLU A 230 4.85 3.33 -5.63
N HIS A 231 4.90 4.32 -4.74
CA HIS A 231 6.18 4.75 -4.20
C HIS A 231 6.72 3.68 -3.25
N LYS A 232 7.99 3.28 -3.44
CA LYS A 232 8.73 2.42 -2.50
C LYS A 232 10.15 2.90 -2.35
N THR A 233 10.64 2.95 -1.10
CA THR A 233 12.05 3.23 -0.85
C THR A 233 12.91 1.99 -1.16
N PRO A 234 14.22 2.15 -1.44
CA PRO A 234 15.12 1.02 -1.65
C PRO A 234 15.12 0.02 -0.50
N GLU A 235 14.99 0.49 0.75
CA GLU A 235 14.93 -0.36 1.94
C GLU A 235 13.65 -1.19 1.99
N GLN A 236 12.50 -0.63 1.59
CA GLN A 236 11.23 -1.34 1.53
C GLN A 236 11.27 -2.45 0.48
N VAL A 237 11.86 -2.19 -0.69
CA VAL A 237 12.05 -3.20 -1.73
C VAL A 237 12.99 -4.30 -1.24
N ALA A 238 14.14 -3.95 -0.63
CA ALA A 238 15.07 -4.93 -0.10
C ALA A 238 14.43 -5.81 0.99
N ALA A 239 13.62 -5.23 1.88
CA ALA A 239 12.90 -5.96 2.90
C ALA A 239 11.91 -6.98 2.29
N ALA A 240 11.11 -6.57 1.31
CA ALA A 240 10.17 -7.44 0.61
C ALA A 240 10.87 -8.65 -0.05
N MET A 241 11.98 -8.39 -0.76
CA MET A 241 12.76 -9.43 -1.44
C MET A 241 13.47 -10.39 -0.45
N SER A 242 13.79 -9.92 0.76
CA SER A 242 14.42 -10.74 1.79
C SER A 242 13.43 -11.65 2.54
N GLY A 243 12.20 -11.15 2.81
CA GLY A 243 11.15 -11.93 3.46
C GLY A 243 10.58 -13.06 2.60
N GLU A 244 10.67 -12.93 1.27
CA GLU A 244 10.30 -13.98 0.33
C GLU A 244 11.24 -15.20 0.42
N LYS A 245 12.55 -14.97 0.65
CA LYS A 245 13.54 -16.04 0.81
C LYS A 245 13.39 -16.85 2.10
N GLU A 246 12.92 -16.25 3.19
CA GLU A 246 12.68 -16.96 4.45
C GLU A 246 11.41 -17.82 4.43
N ARG A 247 10.45 -17.57 3.52
CA ARG A 247 9.25 -18.40 3.37
C ARG A 247 9.43 -19.62 2.47
N THR A 248 10.51 -19.67 1.71
CA THR A 248 10.84 -20.76 0.78
C THR A 248 11.91 -21.74 1.30
N ALA A 249 12.38 -21.57 2.54
CA ALA A 249 13.34 -22.45 3.22
C ALA A 249 12.68 -23.27 4.34
#